data_AF-A0A2D8R3S7-F1
#
_entry.id   AF-A0A2D8R3S7-F1
#
_cell.length_a   1.000
_cell.length_b   1.000
_cell.length_c   1.000
_cell.angle_alpha   90.00
_cell.angle_beta   90.00
_cell.angle_gamma   90.00
#
_symmetry.space_group_name_H-M   'P 1'
#
loop_
_entity.id
_entity.type
_entity.pdbx_description
1 polymer ?
#
loop_
_entity_poly.entity_id
_entity_poly.type
_entity_poly.pdbx_seq_one_letter_code
_entity_poly.pdbx_strand_id
1 'polypeptide(L)'
;MKKIDFARRRFLRDGVAASAGAWAAPLALTATAATPAPNAEYLEVGLPKSSLLTPALCVDLDKLEGNIDTMQNTVSRNGIGVRPHTKTHKCPAIAHLQMERGAVGICTAKLTEAEVMFEHG
;
A
#
# COMPACT_ATOMS: atom_id res chain seq x y z
N MET A 1 15.25 14.71 16.38
CA MET A 1 14.56 13.62 15.66
C MET A 1 15.40 13.18 14.48
N LYS A 2 15.68 11.88 14.33
CA LYS A 2 16.34 11.34 13.14
C LYS A 2 15.34 11.40 11.98
N LYS A 3 15.63 12.17 10.92
CA LYS A 3 14.89 12.09 9.67
C LYS A 3 15.08 10.67 9.13
N ILE A 4 14.00 9.91 9.04
CA ILE A 4 14.02 8.65 8.32
C ILE A 4 13.93 9.05 6.85
N ASP A 5 15.06 9.03 6.14
CA ASP A 5 15.07 9.25 4.71
C ASP A 5 14.25 8.14 4.03
N PHE A 6 13.13 8.54 3.43
CA PHE A 6 12.26 7.68 2.63
C PHE A 6 13.01 7.31 1.35
N ALA A 7 13.91 6.32 1.44
CA ALA A 7 14.55 5.76 0.27
C ALA A 7 13.48 5.00 -0.52
N ARG A 8 13.28 5.37 -1.79
CA ARG A 8 12.37 4.68 -2.76
C ARG A 8 12.52 3.16 -2.76
N ARG A 9 13.72 2.68 -2.41
CA ARG A 9 14.07 1.26 -2.23
C ARG A 9 13.36 0.57 -1.07
N ARG A 10 13.02 1.31 0.01
CA ARG A 10 12.32 0.79 1.19
C ARG A 10 10.83 0.59 0.92
N PHE A 11 10.18 1.54 0.26
CA PHE A 11 8.77 1.44 -0.15
C PHE A 11 8.50 0.21 -1.05
N LEU A 12 9.37 -0.03 -2.03
CA LEU A 12 9.26 -1.18 -2.92
C LEU A 12 9.44 -2.53 -2.19
N ARG A 13 10.21 -2.55 -1.10
CA ARG A 13 10.43 -3.74 -0.29
C ARG A 13 9.26 -4.05 0.65
N ASP A 14 8.68 -3.01 1.25
CA ASP A 14 7.61 -3.16 2.23
C ASP A 14 6.24 -3.40 1.57
N GLY A 15 6.03 -2.97 0.32
CA GLY A 15 4.79 -3.19 -0.45
C GLY A 15 4.51 -4.64 -0.87
N VAL A 16 5.54 -5.49 -0.97
CA VAL A 16 5.40 -6.90 -1.38
C VAL A 16 4.94 -7.81 -0.23
N ALA A 17 5.13 -7.40 1.03
CA ALA A 17 4.85 -8.26 2.19
C ALA A 17 3.38 -8.25 2.65
N ALA A 18 2.59 -7.22 2.32
CA ALA A 18 1.31 -6.96 3.00
C ALA A 18 0.04 -7.51 2.30
N SER A 19 0.15 -8.25 1.18
CA SER A 19 -1.04 -8.62 0.36
C SER A 19 -1.40 -10.11 0.35
N ALA A 20 -0.80 -10.96 1.18
CA ALA A 20 -0.90 -12.43 1.03
C ALA A 20 -1.92 -13.14 1.93
N GLY A 21 -2.62 -12.49 2.86
CA GLY A 21 -3.45 -13.20 3.84
C GLY A 21 -4.85 -12.62 4.01
N ALA A 22 -5.83 -13.04 3.21
CA ALA A 22 -7.23 -12.74 3.55
C ALA A 22 -8.35 -13.59 2.91
N TRP A 23 -8.10 -14.67 2.14
CA TRP A 23 -9.22 -15.46 1.60
C TRP A 23 -8.93 -16.96 1.49
N ALA A 24 -9.22 -17.71 2.56
CA ALA A 24 -9.65 -19.11 2.48
C ALA A 24 -10.34 -19.56 3.79
N ALA A 25 -11.60 -19.95 3.69
CA ALA A 25 -12.28 -20.78 4.70
C ALA A 25 -12.04 -22.27 4.35
N PRO A 26 -12.27 -23.22 5.29
CA PRO A 26 -11.24 -24.17 5.68
C PRO A 26 -11.33 -25.49 4.92
N LEU A 27 -10.18 -25.95 4.42
CA LEU A 27 -9.91 -27.38 4.36
C LEU A 27 -8.52 -27.59 4.94
N ALA A 28 -8.47 -28.39 6.00
CA ALA A 28 -7.28 -28.65 6.79
C ALA A 28 -6.10 -29.06 5.90
N LEU A 29 -5.17 -28.13 5.68
CA LEU A 29 -3.84 -28.41 5.21
C LEU A 29 -2.88 -27.67 6.13
N THR A 30 -2.22 -28.50 6.94
CA THR A 30 -1.07 -28.20 7.79
C THR A 30 -0.27 -27.01 7.28
N ALA A 31 -0.17 -25.99 8.14
CA ALA A 31 0.65 -24.81 7.97
C ALA A 31 2.12 -25.21 7.74
N THR A 32 2.46 -25.42 6.48
CA THR A 32 3.84 -25.36 6.00
C THR A 32 4.05 -23.92 5.57
N ALA A 33 5.16 -23.34 6.03
CA ALA A 33 5.57 -21.95 5.83
C ALA A 33 5.11 -21.37 4.49
N ALA A 34 4.53 -20.17 4.55
CA ALA A 34 4.05 -19.37 3.43
C ALA A 34 4.91 -19.56 2.18
N THR A 35 4.40 -20.36 1.23
CA THR A 35 4.94 -20.39 -0.12
C THR A 35 4.89 -18.95 -0.64
N PRO A 36 6.03 -18.34 -1.03
CA PRO A 36 6.00 -17.03 -1.65
C PRO A 36 5.03 -17.06 -2.83
N ALA A 37 4.32 -15.94 -3.06
CA ALA A 37 3.46 -15.82 -4.22
C ALA A 37 4.23 -16.32 -5.47
N PRO A 38 3.60 -17.09 -6.38
CA PRO A 38 4.27 -17.80 -7.47
C PRO A 38 5.01 -16.91 -8.49
N ASN A 39 5.10 -15.60 -8.21
CA ASN A 39 5.69 -14.53 -9.01
C ASN A 39 6.71 -13.66 -8.24
N ALA A 40 7.05 -13.97 -6.98
CA ALA A 40 7.99 -13.16 -6.19
C ALA A 40 9.40 -13.07 -6.80
N GLU A 41 9.77 -14.05 -7.62
CA GLU A 41 11.07 -14.13 -8.30
C GLU A 41 11.19 -13.16 -9.51
N TYR A 42 10.09 -12.58 -10.00
CA TYR A 42 10.05 -11.79 -11.25
C TYR A 42 9.86 -10.27 -11.07
N LEU A 43 9.91 -9.76 -9.84
CA LEU A 43 9.69 -8.34 -9.54
C LEU A 43 10.96 -7.68 -8.98
N GLU A 44 12.05 -7.79 -9.74
CA GLU A 44 13.24 -7.00 -9.46
C GLU A 44 13.00 -5.52 -9.79
N VAL A 45 13.53 -4.65 -8.92
CA VAL A 45 13.44 -3.20 -9.13
C VAL A 45 14.26 -2.79 -10.35
N GLY A 46 13.62 -2.08 -11.29
CA GLY A 46 14.27 -1.58 -12.51
C GLY A 46 13.86 -2.31 -13.79
N LEU A 47 13.01 -3.33 -13.71
CA LEU A 47 12.44 -3.98 -14.88
C LEU A 47 11.50 -3.03 -15.66
N PRO A 48 11.52 -3.08 -17.01
CA PRO A 48 10.59 -2.29 -17.82
C PRO A 48 9.17 -2.84 -17.70
N LYS A 49 8.16 -1.96 -17.76
CA LYS A 49 6.73 -2.35 -17.70
C LYS A 49 6.35 -3.47 -18.69
N SER A 50 6.98 -3.48 -19.86
CA SER A 50 6.72 -4.46 -20.93
C SER A 50 7.15 -5.88 -20.60
N SER A 51 8.03 -6.09 -19.60
CA SER A 51 8.45 -7.42 -19.19
C SER A 51 7.55 -8.03 -18.11
N LEU A 52 6.54 -7.30 -17.63
CA LEU A 52 5.61 -7.79 -16.62
C LEU A 52 4.65 -8.81 -17.25
N LEU A 53 4.48 -9.95 -16.58
CA LEU A 53 3.50 -10.95 -16.97
C LEU A 53 2.09 -10.38 -16.77
N THR A 54 1.28 -10.37 -17.82
CA THR A 54 -0.11 -9.89 -17.76
C THR A 54 -1.04 -11.03 -17.33
N PRO A 55 -2.04 -10.77 -16.46
CA PRO A 55 -2.45 -9.45 -15.97
C PRO A 55 -1.62 -8.93 -14.79
N ALA A 56 -1.23 -7.65 -14.85
CA ALA A 56 -0.51 -6.96 -13.78
C ALA A 56 -1.15 -5.61 -13.47
N LEU A 57 -1.45 -5.35 -12.20
CA LEU A 57 -1.89 -4.03 -11.73
C LEU A 57 -0.65 -3.14 -11.57
N CYS A 58 -0.55 -2.12 -12.44
CA CYS A 58 0.56 -1.16 -12.41
C CYS A 58 0.06 0.19 -11.90
N VAL A 59 0.81 0.81 -10.99
CA VAL A 59 0.53 2.16 -10.48
C VAL A 59 1.67 3.08 -10.88
N ASP A 60 1.32 4.21 -11.48
CA ASP A 60 2.25 5.29 -11.82
C ASP A 60 2.54 6.11 -10.56
N LEU A 61 3.76 5.98 -10.02
CA LEU A 61 4.12 6.55 -8.73
C LEU A 61 4.14 8.08 -8.75
N ASP A 62 4.65 8.70 -9.82
CA ASP A 62 4.72 10.16 -9.92
C ASP A 62 3.31 10.78 -9.93
N LYS A 63 2.37 10.12 -10.62
CA LYS A 63 0.96 10.54 -10.61
C LYS A 63 0.28 10.27 -9.27
N LEU A 64 0.58 9.15 -8.63
CA LEU A 64 0.04 8.84 -7.31
C LEU A 64 0.44 9.92 -6.29
N GLU A 65 1.74 10.24 -6.23
CA GLU A 65 2.26 11.27 -5.34
C GLU A 65 1.66 12.64 -5.68
N GLY A 66 1.64 13.04 -6.95
CA GLY A 66 1.03 14.29 -7.39
C GLY A 66 -0.46 14.42 -7.03
N ASN A 67 -1.22 13.32 -7.12
CA ASN A 67 -2.64 13.29 -6.73
C ASN A 67 -2.81 13.46 -5.22
N ILE A 68 -1.99 12.78 -4.42
CA ILE A 68 -2.02 12.91 -2.96
C ILE A 68 -1.68 14.34 -2.56
N ASP A 69 -0.62 14.92 -3.12
CA ASP A 69 -0.19 16.28 -2.84
C ASP A 69 -1.26 17.30 -3.24
N THR A 70 -1.91 17.11 -4.39
CA THR A 70 -3.00 17.99 -4.84
C THR A 70 -4.16 18.01 -3.84
N MET A 71 -4.59 16.83 -3.38
CA MET A 71 -5.67 16.74 -2.41
C MET A 71 -5.26 17.34 -1.05
N GLN A 72 -4.07 16.99 -0.57
CA GLN A 72 -3.56 17.50 0.70
C GLN A 72 -3.39 19.02 0.70
N ASN A 73 -2.88 19.59 -0.39
CA ASN A 73 -2.72 21.04 -0.53
C ASN A 73 -4.09 21.75 -0.52
N THR A 74 -5.09 21.15 -1.18
CA THR A 74 -6.44 21.71 -1.23
C THR A 74 -7.07 21.76 0.16
N VAL A 75 -7.01 20.66 0.91
CA VAL A 75 -7.60 20.63 2.27
C VAL A 75 -6.85 21.51 3.25
N SER A 76 -5.51 21.56 3.14
CA SER A 76 -4.66 22.38 4.00
C SER A 76 -4.92 23.87 3.80
N ARG A 77 -5.10 24.32 2.54
CA ARG A 77 -5.48 25.71 2.21
C ARG A 77 -6.82 26.11 2.81
N ASN A 78 -7.74 25.15 2.95
CA ASN A 78 -9.07 25.38 3.48
C ASN A 78 -9.15 25.17 5.00
N GLY A 79 -8.04 24.79 5.67
CA GLY A 79 -8.02 24.51 7.10
C GLY A 79 -8.81 23.26 7.50
N ILE A 80 -9.01 22.32 6.57
CA ILE A 80 -9.80 21.10 6.78
C ILE A 80 -8.86 19.90 6.89
N GLY A 81 -9.13 19.00 7.83
CA GLY A 81 -8.42 17.71 7.91
C GLY A 81 -8.98 16.70 6.90
N VAL A 82 -8.09 15.90 6.28
CA VAL A 82 -8.50 14.80 5.40
C VAL A 82 -8.28 13.44 6.06
N ARG A 83 -9.23 12.53 5.84
CA ARG A 83 -9.13 11.11 6.17
C ARG A 83 -9.40 10.27 4.90
N PRO A 84 -8.37 9.93 4.12
CA PRO A 84 -8.55 9.20 2.87
C PRO A 84 -9.20 7.82 3.08
N HIS A 85 -10.00 7.40 2.11
CA HIS A 85 -10.72 6.15 2.19
C HIS A 85 -9.92 5.01 1.53
N THR A 86 -9.52 4.01 2.31
CA THR A 86 -8.63 2.93 1.88
C THR A 86 -9.30 1.87 1.02
N LYS A 87 -10.65 1.88 0.87
CA LYS A 87 -11.37 0.89 0.05
C LYS A 87 -10.87 0.83 -1.39
N THR A 88 -10.31 1.94 -1.89
CA THR A 88 -9.85 2.09 -3.27
C THR A 88 -8.57 1.30 -3.52
N HIS A 89 -7.59 1.37 -2.62
CA HIS A 89 -6.26 0.77 -2.82
C HIS A 89 -5.99 -0.45 -1.94
N LYS A 90 -6.66 -0.56 -0.77
CA LYS A 90 -6.49 -1.64 0.22
C LYS A 90 -5.04 -2.01 0.51
N CYS A 91 -4.17 -1.01 0.45
CA CYS A 91 -2.72 -1.14 0.59
C CYS A 91 -2.25 -0.23 1.73
N PRO A 92 -1.70 -0.80 2.82
CA PRO A 92 -1.18 -0.02 3.94
C PRO A 92 -0.05 0.93 3.55
N ALA A 93 0.82 0.53 2.61
CA ALA A 93 1.93 1.39 2.16
C ALA A 93 1.44 2.72 1.55
N ILE A 94 0.31 2.71 0.82
CA ILE A 94 -0.30 3.93 0.28
C ILE A 94 -0.99 4.75 1.38
N ALA A 95 -1.59 4.09 2.38
CA ALA A 95 -2.16 4.77 3.55
C ALA A 95 -1.08 5.54 4.32
N HIS A 96 0.08 4.92 4.54
CA HIS A 96 1.25 5.57 5.15
C HIS A 96 1.70 6.78 4.35
N LEU A 97 1.82 6.64 3.03
CA LEU A 97 2.19 7.77 2.15
C LEU A 97 1.23 8.96 2.31
N GLN A 98 -0.09 8.70 2.44
CA GLN A 98 -1.07 9.75 2.66
C GLN A 98 -0.94 10.39 4.05
N MET A 99 -0.69 9.59 5.09
CA MET A 99 -0.47 10.09 6.45
C MET A 99 0.80 10.92 6.55
N GLU A 100 1.88 10.52 5.88
CA GLU A 100 3.14 11.30 5.80
C GLU A 100 2.94 12.67 5.14
N ARG A 101 1.97 12.81 4.24
CA ARG A 101 1.62 14.11 3.62
C ARG A 101 0.77 14.99 4.51
N GLY A 102 0.22 14.47 5.62
CA GLY A 102 -0.55 15.25 6.58
C GLY A 102 -2.03 14.87 6.65
N ALA A 103 -2.41 13.67 6.17
CA ALA A 103 -3.72 13.12 6.50
C ALA A 103 -3.82 12.88 8.02
N VAL A 104 -5.00 13.19 8.59
CA VAL A 104 -5.26 13.05 10.04
C VAL A 104 -5.43 11.57 10.43
N GLY A 105 -5.70 10.71 9.45
CA GLY A 105 -5.88 9.28 9.59
C GLY A 105 -6.52 8.72 8.33
N ILE A 106 -7.09 7.52 8.43
CA ILE A 106 -7.70 6.81 7.30
C ILE A 106 -9.12 6.34 7.62
N CYS A 107 -9.90 6.05 6.58
CA CYS A 107 -11.24 5.45 6.68
C CYS A 107 -11.29 4.11 5.94
N THR A 108 -11.82 3.08 6.59
CA THR A 108 -12.03 1.75 6.03
C THR A 108 -13.52 1.47 5.82
N ALA A 109 -13.87 0.57 4.90
CA ALA A 109 -15.27 0.23 4.64
C ALA A 109 -15.75 -0.95 5.51
N LYS A 110 -14.84 -1.82 5.93
CA LYS A 110 -15.11 -3.05 6.68
C LYS A 110 -14.12 -3.23 7.83
N LEU A 111 -14.54 -3.98 8.86
CA LEU A 111 -13.70 -4.31 10.01
C LEU A 111 -12.45 -5.10 9.60
N THR A 112 -12.60 -6.05 8.67
CA THR A 112 -11.46 -6.84 8.16
C THR A 112 -10.42 -5.98 7.43
N GLU A 113 -10.84 -4.89 6.80
CA GLU A 113 -9.89 -3.92 6.20
C GLU A 113 -9.20 -3.09 7.29
N ALA A 114 -9.90 -2.79 8.38
CA ALA A 114 -9.36 -2.07 9.53
C ALA A 114 -8.31 -2.89 10.29
N GLU A 115 -8.56 -4.19 10.48
CA GLU A 115 -7.62 -5.12 11.12
C GLU A 115 -6.27 -5.13 10.39
N VAL A 116 -6.28 -5.34 9.06
CA VAL A 116 -5.05 -5.35 8.25
C VAL A 116 -4.32 -4.01 8.30
N MET A 117 -5.05 -2.89 8.25
CA MET A 117 -4.45 -1.56 8.33
C MET A 117 -3.82 -1.33 9.70
N PHE A 118 -4.50 -1.72 10.77
CA PHE A 118 -4.02 -1.58 12.15
C PHE A 118 -2.76 -2.41 12.41
N GLU A 119 -2.70 -3.66 11.91
CA GLU A 119 -1.50 -4.51 12.01
C GLU A 119 -0.27 -3.89 11.34
N HIS A 120 -0.48 -3.03 10.35
CA HIS A 120 0.57 -2.40 9.56
C HIS A 120 0.81 -0.91 9.90
N GLY A 121 0.09 -0.35 10.89
CA GLY A 121 0.30 1.01 11.44
C GLY A 121 -0.88 1.96 11.25
#